data_AF-A0AAU0PW25-F1
#
_entry.id   AF-A0AAU0PW25-F1
#
_cell.length_a   1.000
_cell.length_b   1.000
_cell.length_c   1.000
_cell.angle_alpha   90.00
_cell.angle_beta   90.00
_cell.angle_gamma   90.00
#
_symmetry.space_group_name_H-M   'P 1'
#
loop_
_entity.id
_entity.type
_entity.pdbx_description
1 polymer ?
#
loop_
_entity_poly.entity_id
_entity_poly.type
_entity_poly.pdbx_seq_one_letter_code
_entity_poly.pdbx_strand_id
1 'polypeptide(L)'
;MTTTPRRKTIGIRSTRQRAAVEDTLADLPRFASAGDIHRRIVDKGESVGLTTVYRTLQALADAGEVDVLNSLGGEALYRKCNSSTHHHHLVCTNCGAAVEIDGGPVEEWSQQAADEHGYVLTGHTAEVFGLCPRCHGKKS
;
A
#
# COMPACT_ATOMS: atom_id res chain seq x y z
N MET A 1 32.98 -17.28 -37.26
CA MET A 1 32.54 -17.05 -35.88
C MET A 1 31.65 -15.83 -35.86
N THR A 2 30.34 -16.01 -36.08
CA THR A 2 29.34 -14.95 -36.07
C THR A 2 28.76 -14.83 -34.67
N THR A 3 29.12 -13.76 -33.97
CA THR A 3 28.59 -13.47 -32.62
C THR A 3 27.16 -12.95 -32.76
N THR A 4 26.19 -13.79 -32.42
CA THR A 4 24.77 -13.41 -32.35
C THR A 4 24.57 -12.32 -31.28
N PRO A 5 23.92 -11.18 -31.60
CA PRO A 5 23.67 -10.15 -30.59
C PRO A 5 22.61 -10.63 -29.58
N ARG A 6 22.96 -10.62 -28.29
CA ARG A 6 22.03 -10.90 -27.19
C ARG A 6 20.92 -9.85 -27.16
N ARG A 7 19.69 -10.28 -27.45
CA ARG A 7 18.47 -9.47 -27.33
C ARG A 7 18.31 -8.99 -25.89
N LYS A 8 18.19 -7.67 -25.68
CA LYS A 8 18.00 -7.06 -24.35
C LYS A 8 16.72 -7.58 -23.68
N THR A 9 16.89 -8.38 -22.63
CA THR A 9 15.85 -8.96 -21.76
C THR A 9 15.15 -7.96 -20.84
N ILE A 10 15.38 -6.65 -21.05
CA ILE A 10 15.03 -5.58 -20.10
C ILE A 10 13.51 -5.53 -19.85
N GLY A 11 12.69 -5.73 -20.88
CA GLY A 11 11.23 -5.78 -20.74
C GLY A 11 10.73 -6.98 -19.92
N ILE A 12 11.25 -8.18 -20.18
CA ILE A 12 10.83 -9.43 -19.50
C ILE A 12 11.25 -9.43 -18.02
N ARG A 13 12.43 -8.86 -17.71
CA ARG A 13 12.88 -8.74 -16.33
C ARG A 13 12.00 -7.76 -15.55
N SER A 14 11.69 -6.61 -16.15
CA SER A 14 10.84 -5.60 -15.51
C SER A 14 9.42 -6.13 -15.25
N THR A 15 8.83 -6.88 -16.18
CA THR A 15 7.49 -7.47 -15.99
C THR A 15 7.47 -8.52 -14.89
N ARG A 16 8.50 -9.38 -14.81
CA ARG A 16 8.61 -10.37 -13.71
C ARG A 16 8.76 -9.69 -12.35
N GLN A 17 9.58 -8.66 -12.26
CA GLN A 17 9.79 -7.93 -11.00
C GLN A 17 8.53 -7.19 -10.55
N ARG A 18 7.73 -6.66 -11.48
CA ARG A 18 6.43 -6.07 -11.16
C ARG A 18 5.44 -7.13 -10.66
N ALA A 19 5.33 -8.26 -11.37
CA ALA A 19 4.48 -9.38 -10.96
C ALA A 19 4.82 -9.87 -9.54
N ALA A 20 6.10 -9.99 -9.19
CA ALA A 20 6.53 -10.39 -7.85
C ALA A 20 6.01 -9.47 -6.73
N VAL A 21 5.97 -8.15 -7.00
CA VAL A 21 5.43 -7.16 -6.06
C VAL A 21 3.92 -7.26 -5.97
N GLU A 22 3.23 -7.36 -7.10
CA GLU A 22 1.77 -7.52 -7.18
C GLU A 22 1.29 -8.79 -6.48
N ASP A 23 1.94 -9.93 -6.73
CA ASP A 23 1.64 -11.22 -6.11
C ASP A 23 1.87 -11.17 -4.59
N THR A 24 2.95 -10.50 -4.17
CA THR A 24 3.23 -10.32 -2.74
C THR A 24 2.17 -9.46 -2.05
N LEU A 25 1.70 -8.39 -2.71
CA LEU A 25 0.62 -7.55 -2.21
C LEU A 25 -0.72 -8.29 -2.16
N ALA A 26 -1.02 -9.11 -3.17
CA ALA A 26 -2.25 -9.92 -3.19
C ALA A 26 -2.33 -10.90 -2.00
N ASP A 27 -1.18 -11.42 -1.54
CA ASP A 27 -1.09 -12.31 -0.38
C ASP A 27 -1.06 -11.58 0.98
N LEU A 28 -1.12 -10.25 1.00
CA LEU A 28 -0.96 -9.43 2.22
C LEU A 28 -2.29 -8.80 2.65
N PRO A 29 -3.00 -9.36 3.64
CA PRO A 29 -4.23 -8.78 4.18
C PRO A 29 -3.95 -7.66 5.21
N ARG A 30 -2.81 -6.98 5.08
CA ARG A 30 -2.36 -5.95 6.03
C ARG A 30 -1.56 -4.89 5.30
N PHE A 31 -1.50 -3.70 5.90
CA PHE A 31 -0.53 -2.69 5.49
C PHE A 31 0.89 -3.16 5.81
N ALA A 32 1.79 -2.98 4.85
CA ALA A 32 3.19 -3.36 4.97
C ALA A 32 4.08 -2.28 4.35
N SER A 33 5.26 -2.04 4.93
CA SER A 33 6.21 -1.14 4.32
C SER A 33 6.86 -1.74 3.08
N ALA A 34 7.47 -0.89 2.24
CA ALA A 34 8.26 -1.36 1.12
C ALA A 34 9.40 -2.32 1.55
N GLY A 35 9.97 -2.10 2.75
CA GLY A 35 10.97 -2.98 3.33
C GLY A 35 10.42 -4.36 3.69
N ASP A 36 9.23 -4.43 4.27
CA ASP A 36 8.55 -5.70 4.58
C ASP A 36 8.15 -6.47 3.31
N ILE A 37 7.63 -5.76 2.30
CA ILE A 37 7.27 -6.34 1.00
C ILE A 37 8.52 -6.89 0.31
N HIS A 38 9.60 -6.12 0.26
CA HIS A 38 10.88 -6.56 -0.29
C HIS A 38 11.41 -7.81 0.41
N ARG A 39 11.38 -7.85 1.75
CA ARG A 39 11.83 -9.01 2.52
C ARG A 39 11.03 -10.26 2.14
N ARG A 40 9.71 -10.13 2.02
CA ARG A 40 8.80 -11.23 1.66
C ARG A 40 9.04 -11.74 0.24
N ILE A 41 9.39 -10.87 -0.71
CA ILE A 41 9.78 -11.26 -2.08
C ILE A 41 11.09 -12.05 -2.06
N VAL A 42 12.09 -11.60 -1.30
CA VAL A 42 13.37 -12.30 -1.14
C VAL A 42 13.18 -13.67 -0.47
N ASP A 43 12.32 -13.75 0.54
CA ASP A 43 11.99 -15.01 1.23
C ASP A 43 11.30 -16.03 0.31
N LYS A 44 10.59 -15.56 -0.73
CA LYS A 44 10.03 -16.40 -1.81
C LYS A 44 11.08 -16.85 -2.85
N GLY A 45 12.33 -16.43 -2.71
CA GLY A 45 13.44 -16.78 -3.61
C GLY A 45 13.56 -15.89 -4.85
N GLU A 46 12.84 -14.76 -4.88
CA GLU A 46 12.87 -13.84 -6.01
C GLU A 46 13.92 -12.73 -5.83
N SER A 47 14.53 -12.30 -6.94
CA SER A 47 15.56 -11.26 -6.95
C SER A 47 15.00 -9.93 -7.48
N VAL A 48 14.46 -9.14 -6.55
CA VAL A 48 13.99 -7.76 -6.79
C VAL A 48 14.73 -6.83 -5.86
N GLY A 49 15.37 -5.79 -6.39
CA GLY A 49 16.04 -4.79 -5.55
C GLY A 49 15.03 -3.87 -4.86
N LEU A 50 15.33 -3.42 -3.65
CA LEU A 50 14.45 -2.53 -2.86
C LEU A 50 14.03 -1.27 -3.62
N THR A 51 14.93 -0.63 -4.37
CA THR A 51 14.59 0.54 -5.23
C THR A 51 13.55 0.19 -6.30
N THR A 52 13.60 -1.02 -6.87
CA THR A 52 12.58 -1.49 -7.81
C THR A 52 11.25 -1.70 -7.11
N VAL A 53 11.25 -2.24 -5.89
CA VAL A 53 10.03 -2.38 -5.07
C VAL A 53 9.39 -1.01 -4.83
N TYR A 54 10.15 -0.01 -4.37
CA TYR A 54 9.65 1.35 -4.18
C TYR A 54 9.04 1.94 -5.46
N ARG A 55 9.75 1.86 -6.59
CA ARG A 55 9.24 2.40 -7.87
C ARG A 55 7.97 1.69 -8.34
N THR A 56 7.89 0.38 -8.15
CA THR A 56 6.68 -0.39 -8.51
C THR A 56 5.52 -0.02 -7.59
N LEU A 57 5.74 0.07 -6.28
CA LEU A 57 4.71 0.46 -5.31
C LEU A 57 4.17 1.86 -5.59
N GLN A 58 5.06 2.83 -5.88
CA GLN A 58 4.64 4.17 -6.27
C GLN A 58 3.79 4.15 -7.54
N ALA A 59 4.22 3.41 -8.58
CA ALA A 59 3.47 3.30 -9.83
C ALA A 59 2.10 2.63 -9.64
N LEU A 60 1.97 1.66 -8.72
CA LEU A 60 0.70 1.06 -8.36
C LEU A 60 -0.19 2.05 -7.61
N ALA A 61 0.38 2.85 -6.69
CA ALA A 61 -0.35 3.85 -5.93
C ALA A 61 -0.87 4.97 -6.84
N ASP A 62 -0.04 5.46 -7.75
CA ASP A 62 -0.40 6.48 -8.74
C ASP A 62 -1.52 5.99 -9.68
N ALA A 63 -1.60 4.67 -9.91
CA ALA A 63 -2.64 4.01 -10.70
C ALA A 63 -3.91 3.67 -9.89
N GLY A 64 -3.92 3.93 -8.57
CA GLY A 64 -5.02 3.55 -7.67
C GLY A 64 -5.17 2.03 -7.47
N GLU A 65 -4.12 1.25 -7.76
CA GLU A 65 -4.13 -0.22 -7.61
C GLU A 65 -3.78 -0.67 -6.17
N VAL A 66 -3.18 0.23 -5.38
CA VAL A 66 -2.86 0.02 -3.96
C VAL A 66 -3.14 1.27 -3.16
N ASP A 67 -3.58 1.08 -1.92
CA ASP A 67 -3.73 2.16 -0.96
C ASP A 67 -2.40 2.42 -0.26
N VAL A 68 -2.16 3.70 0.03
CA VAL A 68 -0.96 4.18 0.70
C VAL A 68 -1.33 4.97 1.93
N LEU A 69 -0.83 4.53 3.08
CA LEU A 69 -0.99 5.23 4.34
C LEU A 69 0.35 5.69 4.87
N ASN A 70 0.39 6.87 5.49
CA ASN A 70 1.53 7.28 6.29
C ASN A 70 1.33 6.78 7.71
N SER A 71 2.22 5.89 8.17
CA SER A 71 2.26 5.48 9.57
C SER A 71 2.54 6.67 10.49
N LEU A 72 2.27 6.53 11.78
CA LEU A 72 2.62 7.53 12.80
C LEU A 72 4.13 7.83 12.85
N GLY A 73 4.98 6.94 12.32
CA GLY A 73 6.42 7.13 12.19
C GLY A 73 6.86 7.80 10.87
N GLY A 74 5.92 8.19 10.01
CA GLY A 74 6.20 8.79 8.70
C GLY A 74 6.59 7.81 7.59
N GLU A 75 6.61 6.51 7.88
CA GLU A 75 6.84 5.47 6.86
C GLU A 75 5.56 5.21 6.06
N ALA A 76 5.69 5.17 4.72
CA ALA A 76 4.62 4.78 3.81
C ALA A 76 4.35 3.28 3.90
N LEU A 77 3.09 2.93 4.12
CA LEU A 77 2.60 1.56 4.17
C LEU A 77 1.65 1.32 3.00
N TYR A 78 1.75 0.14 2.40
CA TYR A 78 1.03 -0.22 1.20
C TYR A 78 0.13 -1.42 1.47
N ARG A 79 -1.06 -1.41 0.85
CA ARG A 79 -1.97 -2.55 0.84
C ARG A 79 -2.74 -2.58 -0.47
N LYS A 80 -2.99 -3.77 -1.01
CA LYS A 80 -3.95 -3.95 -2.09
C LYS A 80 -5.34 -4.14 -1.48
N CYS A 81 -6.26 -3.24 -1.82
CA CYS A 81 -7.67 -3.34 -1.44
C CYS A 81 -8.50 -3.83 -2.62
N ASN A 82 -9.57 -4.57 -2.33
CA ASN A 82 -10.46 -5.13 -3.35
C ASN A 82 -11.69 -4.27 -3.58
N SER A 83 -11.89 -3.24 -2.76
CA SER A 83 -13.00 -2.32 -2.88
C SER A 83 -12.66 -1.19 -3.86
N SER A 84 -13.59 -0.90 -4.77
CA SER A 84 -13.52 0.26 -5.68
C SER A 84 -14.26 1.48 -5.12
N THR A 85 -14.88 1.38 -3.95
CA THR A 85 -15.60 2.48 -3.31
C THR A 85 -14.67 3.23 -2.37
N HIS A 86 -14.86 4.54 -2.22
CA HIS A 86 -14.17 5.32 -1.18
C HIS A 86 -14.41 4.69 0.20
N HIS A 87 -13.34 4.41 0.91
CA HIS A 87 -13.34 3.79 2.23
C HIS A 87 -12.11 4.27 3.00
N HIS A 88 -12.17 4.15 4.32
CA HIS A 88 -11.03 4.42 5.19
C HIS A 88 -10.58 3.15 5.88
N HIS A 89 -9.48 3.23 6.61
CA HIS A 89 -8.93 2.10 7.31
C HIS A 89 -8.85 2.33 8.82
N LEU A 90 -9.14 1.27 9.57
CA LEU A 90 -8.71 1.13 10.95
C LEU A 90 -7.48 0.21 10.98
N VAL A 91 -6.31 0.77 11.28
CA VAL A 91 -5.01 0.10 11.16
C VAL A 91 -4.41 -0.19 12.53
N CYS A 92 -3.96 -1.44 12.72
CA CYS A 92 -3.19 -1.84 13.89
C CYS A 92 -1.76 -1.30 13.82
N THR A 93 -1.37 -0.48 14.79
CA THR A 93 -0.02 0.10 14.86
C THR A 93 1.07 -0.90 15.21
N ASN A 94 0.72 -2.10 15.69
CA ASN A 94 1.68 -3.14 16.05
C ASN A 94 1.93 -4.16 14.92
N CYS A 95 0.88 -4.56 14.18
CA CYS A 95 1.02 -5.63 13.17
C CYS A 95 0.52 -5.26 11.78
N GLY A 96 0.07 -4.01 11.57
CA GLY A 96 -0.43 -3.52 10.28
C GLY A 96 -1.78 -4.09 9.84
N ALA A 97 -2.36 -5.04 10.61
CA ALA A 97 -3.68 -5.59 10.32
C ALA A 97 -4.71 -4.45 10.24
N ALA A 98 -5.52 -4.45 9.19
CA ALA A 98 -6.47 -3.39 8.95
C ALA A 98 -7.84 -3.94 8.55
N VAL A 99 -8.86 -3.15 8.84
CA VAL A 99 -10.23 -3.36 8.37
C VAL A 99 -10.69 -2.12 7.63
N GLU A 100 -11.52 -2.33 6.61
CA GLU A 100 -12.18 -1.25 5.89
C GLU A 100 -13.34 -0.73 6.74
N ILE A 101 -13.47 0.59 6.82
CA ILE A 101 -14.54 1.29 7.53
C ILE A 101 -15.16 2.35 6.62
N ASP A 102 -16.43 2.65 6.81
CA ASP A 102 -17.02 3.85 6.22
C ASP A 102 -16.47 5.10 6.91
N GLY A 103 -16.53 6.25 6.22
CA GLY A 103 -16.06 7.52 6.76
C GLY A 103 -17.01 8.14 7.78
N GLY A 104 -18.26 7.66 7.86
CA GLY A 104 -19.29 8.16 8.76
C GLY A 104 -19.31 9.70 8.85
N PRO A 105 -19.27 10.27 10.07
CA PRO A 105 -19.28 11.73 10.27
C PRO A 105 -18.13 12.50 9.62
N VAL A 106 -17.00 11.83 9.29
CA VAL A 106 -15.84 12.51 8.70
C VAL A 106 -16.14 13.00 7.29
N GLU A 107 -16.99 12.29 6.55
CA GLU A 107 -17.43 12.68 5.20
C GLU A 107 -18.22 13.99 5.22
N GLU A 108 -19.17 14.10 6.16
CA GLU A 108 -19.98 15.31 6.30
C GLU A 108 -19.14 16.48 6.80
N TRP A 109 -18.26 16.23 7.77
CA TRP A 109 -17.36 17.24 8.31
C TRP A 109 -16.39 17.78 7.25
N SER A 110 -15.81 16.93 6.40
CA SER A 110 -14.86 17.38 5.37
C SER A 110 -15.53 18.28 4.34
N GLN A 111 -16.77 17.96 3.95
CA GLN A 111 -17.56 18.79 3.05
C GLN A 111 -17.93 20.13 3.71
N GLN A 112 -18.43 20.10 4.95
CA GLN A 112 -18.77 21.33 5.69
C GLN A 112 -17.57 22.24 5.86
N ALA A 113 -16.41 21.70 6.22
CA ALA A 113 -15.17 22.46 6.36
C ALA A 113 -14.76 23.13 5.03
N ALA A 114 -14.91 22.44 3.90
CA ALA A 114 -14.64 23.04 2.59
C ALA A 114 -15.61 24.20 2.30
N ASP A 115 -16.91 23.98 2.51
CA ASP A 115 -17.95 24.95 2.23
C ASP A 115 -17.82 26.22 3.10
N GLU A 116 -17.57 26.06 4.40
CA GLU A 116 -17.40 27.16 5.36
C GLU A 116 -16.25 28.11 4.99
N HIS A 117 -15.23 27.58 4.32
CA HIS A 117 -14.05 28.33 3.91
C HIS A 117 -14.05 28.70 2.42
N GLY A 118 -15.10 28.36 1.67
CA GLY A 118 -15.22 28.65 0.24
C GLY A 118 -14.29 27.83 -0.65
N TYR A 119 -13.88 26.64 -0.21
CA TYR A 119 -13.09 25.69 -0.98
C TYR A 119 -14.00 24.72 -1.75
N VAL A 120 -13.56 24.31 -2.94
CA VAL A 120 -14.15 23.15 -3.62
C VAL A 120 -13.44 21.90 -3.11
N LEU A 121 -14.15 21.03 -2.40
CA LEU A 121 -13.59 19.77 -1.91
C LEU A 121 -13.19 18.89 -3.10
N THR A 122 -11.90 18.56 -3.19
CA THR A 122 -11.36 17.62 -4.19
C THR A 122 -11.09 16.24 -3.63
N GLY A 123 -11.07 16.11 -2.30
CA GLY A 123 -10.89 14.86 -1.56
C GLY A 123 -10.40 15.12 -0.15
N HIS A 124 -10.33 14.06 0.64
CA HIS A 124 -9.76 14.05 1.99
C HIS A 124 -9.05 12.72 2.25
N THR A 125 -8.29 12.70 3.33
CA THR A 125 -7.64 11.50 3.84
C THR A 125 -7.95 11.41 5.32
N ALA A 126 -8.49 10.28 5.76
CA ALA A 126 -8.75 10.01 7.18
C ALA A 126 -8.42 8.55 7.46
N GLU A 127 -7.67 8.31 8.53
CA GLU A 127 -7.27 6.96 8.89
C GLU A 127 -7.25 6.83 10.41
N VAL A 128 -7.73 5.70 10.92
CA VAL A 128 -7.79 5.44 12.35
C VAL A 128 -6.68 4.47 12.72
N PHE A 129 -5.93 4.80 13.77
CA PHE A 129 -4.83 3.98 14.26
C PHE A 129 -5.15 3.41 15.65
N GLY A 130 -4.92 2.12 15.84
CA GLY A 130 -5.20 1.45 17.11
C GLY A 130 -4.45 0.13 17.27
N LEU A 131 -4.94 -0.74 18.16
CA LEU A 131 -4.44 -2.10 18.31
C LEU A 131 -5.55 -3.08 17.94
N CYS A 132 -5.28 -4.05 17.07
CA CYS A 132 -6.26 -5.07 16.73
C CYS A 132 -6.51 -6.04 17.91
N PRO A 133 -7.60 -6.83 17.88
CA PRO A 133 -7.92 -7.80 18.93
C PRO A 133 -6.77 -8.74 19.32
N ARG A 134 -6.01 -9.20 18.33
CA ARG A 134 -4.84 -10.07 18.54
C ARG A 134 -3.67 -9.38 19.22
N CYS A 135 -3.57 -8.05 19.13
CA CYS A 135 -2.46 -7.27 19.67
C CYS A 135 -2.80 -6.67 21.04
N HIS A 136 -4.03 -6.19 21.26
CA HIS A 136 -4.40 -5.65 22.56
C HIS A 136 -4.76 -6.73 23.59
N GLY A 137 -5.12 -7.95 23.14
CA GLY A 137 -5.31 -9.12 24.01
C GLY A 137 -4.00 -9.74 24.51
N LYS A 138 -2.84 -9.30 24.00
CA LYS A 138 -1.51 -9.66 24.49
C LYS A 138 -1.02 -8.72 25.60
N LYS A 139 -1.93 -8.03 26.30
CA LYS A 139 -1.57 -7.36 27.55
C LYS A 139 -1.08 -8.43 28.53
N SER A 140 0.10 -8.15 29.09
CA SER A 140 0.83 -8.89 30.12
C SER A 140 -0.03 -9.65 31.13
#